data_AF-I9U855-F1
#
_entry.id   AF-I9U855-F1
#
_cell.length_a   1.000
_cell.length_b   1.000
_cell.length_c   1.000
_cell.angle_alpha   90.00
_cell.angle_beta   90.00
_cell.angle_gamma   90.00
#
_symmetry.space_group_name_H-M   'P 1'
#
loop_
_entity.id
_entity.type
_entity.pdbx_description
1 polymer ?
#
loop_
_entity_poly.entity_id
_entity_poly.type
_entity_poly.pdbx_seq_one_letter_code
_entity_poly.pdbx_strand_id
1 'polypeptide(L)' 'MKGITKAAKQANGRSQACATCPLNRSRGVCLPEIQRVCSDAFVEGFKKGVKWLQQKQKEV' A
#
# COMPACT_ATOMS: atom_id res chain seq x y z
N MET A 1 -16.25 2.33 2.87
CA MET A 1 -14.81 2.07 2.57
C MET A 1 -13.94 3.30 2.28
N LYS A 2 -14.50 4.50 2.00
CA LYS A 2 -13.69 5.70 1.67
C LYS A 2 -12.60 6.02 2.71
N GLY A 3 -12.89 5.84 4.01
CA GLY A 3 -11.91 6.02 5.09
C GLY A 3 -10.73 5.04 5.04
N ILE A 4 -11.00 3.76 4.76
CA ILE A 4 -9.97 2.71 4.64
C ILE A 4 -9.02 3.01 3.48
N THR A 5 -9.54 3.44 2.33
CA THR A 5 -8.68 3.83 1.19
C THR A 5 -7.77 5.01 1.52
N LYS A 6 -8.28 6.01 2.26
CA LYS A 6 -7.45 7.15 2.70
C LYS A 6 -6.34 6.70 3.65
N ALA A 7 -6.67 5.86 4.63
CA ALA A 7 -5.70 5.28 5.56
C ALA A 7 -4.64 4.44 4.83
N ALA A 8 -5.05 3.60 3.87
CA ALA A 8 -4.14 2.80 3.06
C ALA A 8 -3.15 3.66 2.27
N LYS A 9 -3.61 4.74 1.63
CA LYS A 9 -2.74 5.69 0.91
C LYS A 9 -1.75 6.39 1.85
N GLN A 10 -2.20 6.81 3.03
CA GLN A 10 -1.33 7.42 4.04
C GLN A 10 -0.28 6.45 4.56
N ALA A 11 -0.67 5.20 4.86
CA ALA A 11 0.23 4.14 5.29
C ALA A 11 1.26 3.80 4.21
N ASN A 12 0.83 3.73 2.94
CA ASN A 12 1.74 3.51 1.81
C ASN A 12 2.83 4.60 1.76
N GLY A 13 2.45 5.88 1.80
CA GLY A 13 3.42 6.97 1.79
C GLY A 13 4.35 6.98 3.02
N ARG A 14 3.84 6.62 4.20
CA ARG A 14 4.63 6.53 5.43
C ARG A 14 5.55 5.31 5.50
N SER A 15 5.30 4.28 4.70
CA SER A 15 6.15 3.08 4.67
C SER A 15 7.59 3.37 4.22
N GLN A 16 7.80 4.45 3.46
CA GLN A 16 9.09 4.84 2.88
C GLN A 16 9.77 3.71 2.09
N ALA A 17 9.02 2.72 1.59
CA ALA A 17 9.55 1.59 0.85
C ALA A 17 10.33 2.01 -0.40
N CYS A 18 9.98 3.14 -1.01
CA CYS A 18 10.70 3.72 -2.15
C CYS A 18 12.13 4.19 -1.82
N ALA A 19 12.46 4.47 -0.55
CA ALA A 19 13.80 4.91 -0.13
C ALA A 19 14.85 3.79 -0.20
N THR A 20 14.40 2.54 -0.07
CA THR A 20 15.26 1.34 -0.18
C THR A 20 15.03 0.55 -1.47
N CYS A 21 14.09 0.99 -2.32
CA CYS A 21 13.72 0.28 -3.53
C CYS A 21 14.88 0.22 -4.54
N PRO A 22 15.28 -0.98 -5.01
CA PRO A 22 16.38 -1.12 -5.97
C PRO A 22 16.06 -0.50 -7.33
N LEU A 23 14.78 -0.47 -7.74
CA LEU A 23 14.37 0.17 -8.99
C LEU A 23 14.56 1.69 -8.93
N ASN A 24 14.18 2.30 -7.81
CA ASN A 24 14.38 3.74 -7.60
C ASN A 24 15.87 4.09 -7.43
N ARG A 25 16.62 3.29 -6.67
CA ARG A 25 18.07 3.50 -6.48
C ARG A 25 18.88 3.38 -7.77
N SER A 26 18.54 2.41 -8.63
CA SER A 26 19.26 2.19 -9.89
C SER A 26 18.93 3.21 -10.98
N ARG A 27 17.67 3.65 -11.06
CA ARG A 27 17.23 4.59 -12.10
C ARG A 27 17.19 6.06 -11.65
N GLY A 28 17.29 6.34 -10.36
CA GLY A 28 17.13 7.68 -9.76
C GLY A 28 15.69 8.22 -9.82
N VAL A 29 14.82 7.61 -10.63
CA VAL A 29 13.41 7.97 -10.79
C VAL A 29 12.57 6.70 -10.95
N CYS A 30 11.39 6.69 -10.33
CA CYS A 30 10.38 5.65 -10.53
C CYS A 30 9.43 6.09 -11.65
N LEU A 31 9.25 5.25 -12.67
CA LEU A 31 8.29 5.52 -13.73
C LEU A 31 6.85 5.55 -13.17
N PRO A 32 5.97 6.45 -13.66
CA PRO A 32 4.59 6.57 -13.15
C PRO A 32 3.81 5.26 -13.14
N GLU A 33 4.03 4.38 -14.13
CA GLU A 33 3.38 3.08 -14.25
C GLU A 33 3.81 2.16 -13.11
N ILE A 34 5.10 2.11 -12.79
CA ILE A 34 5.64 1.30 -11.68
C ILE A 34 5.11 1.84 -10.35
N GLN A 35 5.13 3.16 -10.16
CA GLN A 35 4.59 3.79 -8.96
C GLN A 35 3.11 3.46 -8.76
N ARG A 36 2.31 3.46 -9.84
CA ARG A 36 0.90 3.09 -9.81
C ARG A 36 0.71 1.63 -9.40
N VAL A 37 1.43 0.69 -10.02
CA VAL A 37 1.34 -0.74 -9.67
C VAL A 37 1.68 -0.97 -8.20
N CYS A 38 2.78 -0.40 -7.70
CA CYS A 38 3.15 -0.54 -6.28
C CYS A 38 2.09 0.05 -5.34
N SER A 39 1.57 1.23 -5.66
CA SER A 39 0.54 1.88 -4.85
C SER A 39 -0.76 1.09 -4.84
N ASP A 40 -1.21 0.62 -6.00
CA ASP A 40 -2.46 -0.12 -6.12
C ASP A 40 -2.37 -1.46 -5.39
N ALA A 41 -1.26 -2.18 -5.55
CA ALA A 41 -0.98 -3.43 -4.84
C ALA A 41 -0.98 -3.24 -3.31
N PHE A 42 -0.31 -2.20 -2.81
CA PHE A 42 -0.31 -1.89 -1.37
C PHE A 42 -1.72 -1.59 -0.86
N VAL A 43 -2.47 -0.74 -1.56
CA VAL A 43 -3.83 -0.33 -1.16
C VAL A 43 -4.79 -1.52 -1.19
N GLU A 44 -4.68 -2.39 -2.19
CA GLU A 44 -5.47 -3.62 -2.27
C GLU A 44 -5.15 -4.57 -1.10
N GLY A 45 -3.87 -4.83 -0.86
CA GLY A 45 -3.41 -5.67 0.25
C GLY A 45 -3.88 -5.14 1.61
N PHE A 46 -3.77 -3.84 1.84
CA PHE A 46 -4.27 -3.19 3.05
C PHE A 46 -5.77 -3.41 3.26
N LYS A 47 -6.59 -3.23 2.21
CA LYS A 47 -8.04 -3.45 2.29
C LYS A 47 -8.38 -4.91 2.60
N LYS A 48 -7.67 -5.86 1.97
CA LYS A 48 -7.83 -7.30 2.25
C LYS A 48 -7.50 -7.61 3.71
N GLY A 49 -6.39 -7.07 4.22
CA GLY A 49 -5.99 -7.22 5.62
C GLY A 49 -7.02 -6.66 6.62
N VAL A 50 -7.55 -5.47 6.37
CA VAL A 50 -8.62 -4.89 7.20
C VAL A 50 -9.88 -5.76 7.16
N LYS A 51 -10.29 -6.25 5.99
CA LYS A 51 -11.46 -7.12 5.86
C LYS A 51 -11.25 -8.43 6.64
N TRP A 52 -10.07 -9.03 6.54
CA TRP A 52 -9.73 -10.24 7.28
C TRP A 52 -9.79 -10.01 8.80
N LEU A 53 -9.21 -8.90 9.29
CA LEU A 53 -9.26 -8.57 10.72
C LEU A 53 -10.69 -8.36 11.22
N GLN A 54 -11.53 -7.69 10.43
CA GLN A 54 -12.95 -7.50 10.73
C GLN A 54 -13.73 -8.81 10.76
N GLN A 55 -13.36 -9.80 9.95
CA GLN A 55 -13.95 -11.13 9.99
C GLN A 55 -13.55 -11.85 11.29
N LYS A 56 -12.26 -11.81 11.65
CA LYS A 56 -11.75 -12.40 12.89
C LYS A 56 -12.36 -11.81 14.16
N GLN A 57 -12.61 -10.51 14.20
CA GLN A 57 -13.27 -9.86 15.34
C GLN A 57 -14.75 -10.24 15.51
N LYS A 58 -15.40 -10.78 14.48
CA LYS A 58 -16.80 -11.24 14.55
C LYS A 58 -16.91 -12.72 14.93
N GLU A 59 -15.81 -13.46 14.82
CA GLU A 59 -15.71 -14.88 15.20
C GLU A 59 -15.39 -15.05 16.70
N VAL A 60 -15.08 -13.95 17.40
CA VAL A 60 -14.83 -13.86 18.85
C VAL A 60 -16.06 -13.29 19.53
#